data_AF-H9FI63-F1
#
_entry.id   AF-H9FI63-F1
#
_cell.length_a   1.000
_cell.length_b   1.000
_cell.length_c   1.000
_cell.angle_alpha   90.00
_cell.angle_beta   90.00
_cell.angle_gamma   90.00
#
_symmetry.space_group_name_H-M   'P 1'
#
loop_
_entity.id
_entity.type
_entity.pdbx_description
1 polymer ?
#
loop_
_entity_poly.entity_id
_entity_poly.type
_entity_poly.pdbx_seq_one_letter_code
_entity_poly.pdbx_strand_id
1 'polypeptide(L)'
;FENDMVDLFQFTTLGGVYHLDILELPPQCKPVKGWMIVEILKEGLQKYTYPPETTEDFETENAFPPIEVTLEVHENVIFFENPMVVRWDAEGKHWRTDGISNVSYKPNERLITFSLDTFGPVTLIQDAHINMPYQSWELRPLDVNKVLLTVTTVFTEIQIQIKENLCMLSSVKLKDKKHISILEGTWMTPIPFIIALKEAGLNIFPTRYSHFYVVINNKVPLVEVKAYRQ
;
A
#
# COMPACT_ATOMS: atom_id res chain seq x y z
N PHE A 1 -17.54 -6.23 13.92
CA PHE A 1 -16.67 -5.33 13.16
C PHE A 1 -17.59 -4.46 12.33
N GLU A 2 -17.43 -3.13 12.39
CA GLU A 2 -18.06 -2.27 11.38
C GLU A 2 -17.60 -2.74 10.01
N ASN A 3 -18.53 -2.86 9.06
CA ASN A 3 -18.30 -3.61 7.82
C ASN A 3 -17.16 -3.03 6.96
N ASP A 4 -16.81 -1.76 7.18
CA ASP A 4 -15.86 -1.01 6.36
C ASP A 4 -14.51 -0.75 7.06
N MET A 5 -14.31 -1.23 8.28
CA MET A 5 -13.06 -1.04 9.02
C MET A 5 -11.97 -1.98 8.48
N VAL A 6 -10.81 -1.41 8.15
CA VAL A 6 -9.66 -2.19 7.66
C VAL A 6 -8.89 -2.83 8.81
N ASP A 7 -8.67 -4.13 8.71
CA ASP A 7 -7.80 -4.87 9.62
C ASP A 7 -6.33 -4.77 9.18
N LEU A 8 -5.54 -3.98 9.92
CA LEU A 8 -4.10 -3.81 9.66
C LEU A 8 -3.24 -5.01 10.06
N PHE A 9 -3.83 -6.04 10.70
CA PHE A 9 -3.14 -7.32 10.83
C PHE A 9 -3.23 -8.12 9.53
N GLN A 10 -4.33 -7.99 8.77
CA GLN A 10 -4.49 -8.63 7.47
C GLN A 10 -3.83 -7.82 6.35
N PHE A 11 -4.04 -6.51 6.32
CA PHE A 11 -3.63 -5.63 5.23
C PHE A 11 -2.45 -4.75 5.62
N THR A 12 -1.59 -4.44 4.65
CA THR A 12 -0.49 -3.49 4.80
C THR A 12 -0.64 -2.32 3.84
N THR A 13 -0.27 -1.13 4.30
CA THR A 13 -0.18 0.08 3.47
C THR A 13 1.06 0.04 2.60
N LEU A 14 0.94 0.41 1.33
CA LEU A 14 2.02 0.44 0.36
C LEU A 14 1.98 1.75 -0.44
N GLY A 15 3.15 2.35 -0.70
CA GLY A 15 3.25 3.61 -1.46
C GLY A 15 3.03 4.88 -0.63
N GLY A 16 2.86 4.74 0.68
CA GLY A 16 2.69 5.88 1.59
C GLY A 16 1.25 6.37 1.68
N VAL A 17 1.10 7.57 2.26
CA VAL A 17 -0.20 8.21 2.47
C VAL A 17 -0.27 9.46 1.59
N TYR A 18 -1.34 9.56 0.81
CA TYR A 18 -1.63 10.69 -0.05
C TYR A 18 -2.63 11.61 0.68
N HIS A 19 -2.24 12.87 0.88
CA HIS A 19 -3.12 13.88 1.45
C HIS A 19 -3.82 14.63 0.32
N LEU A 20 -5.12 14.39 0.17
CA LEU A 20 -5.93 15.04 -0.86
C LEU A 20 -6.80 16.10 -0.19
N ASP A 21 -6.60 17.35 -0.57
CA ASP A 21 -7.34 18.50 -0.06
C ASP A 21 -7.80 19.37 -1.24
N ILE A 22 -9.00 19.94 -1.13
CA ILE A 22 -9.46 20.99 -2.03
C ILE A 22 -9.18 22.33 -1.35
N LEU A 23 -8.73 23.30 -2.13
CA LEU A 23 -8.31 24.60 -1.66
C LEU A 23 -9.16 25.67 -2.33
N GLU A 24 -9.61 26.66 -1.55
CA GLU A 24 -10.31 27.81 -2.09
C GLU A 24 -9.32 28.71 -2.84
N LEU A 25 -9.72 29.15 -4.03
CA LEU A 25 -8.95 30.15 -4.75
C LEU A 25 -9.03 31.48 -3.99
N PRO A 26 -7.90 32.16 -3.77
CA PRO A 26 -7.93 33.48 -3.16
C PRO A 26 -8.75 34.45 -4.04
N PRO A 27 -9.33 35.52 -3.45
CA PRO A 27 -10.11 36.50 -4.19
C PRO A 27 -9.34 37.02 -5.40
N GLN A 28 -9.93 36.82 -6.58
CA GLN A 28 -9.33 37.26 -7.84
C GLN A 28 -9.55 38.77 -8.05
N CYS A 29 -8.62 39.44 -8.73
CA CYS A 29 -8.75 40.85 -9.10
C CYS A 29 -9.99 41.07 -9.98
N LYS A 30 -10.81 42.08 -9.63
CA LYS A 30 -12.02 42.44 -10.39
C LYS A 30 -11.99 43.91 -10.81
N PRO A 31 -12.33 44.22 -12.08
CA PRO A 31 -12.51 45.60 -12.52
C PRO A 31 -13.82 46.16 -11.96
N VAL A 32 -13.74 47.22 -11.17
CA VAL A 32 -14.91 47.91 -10.60
C VAL A 32 -14.77 49.40 -10.89
N LYS A 33 -15.67 49.92 -11.75
CA LYS A 33 -15.73 51.36 -12.10
C LYS A 33 -14.37 51.96 -12.52
N GLY A 34 -13.59 51.23 -13.33
CA GLY A 34 -12.29 51.67 -13.83
C GLY A 34 -11.10 51.40 -12.90
N TRP A 35 -11.33 50.84 -11.71
CA TRP A 35 -10.28 50.40 -10.79
C TRP A 35 -10.13 48.88 -10.82
N MET A 36 -8.90 48.38 -10.65
CA MET A 36 -8.65 46.97 -10.38
C MET A 36 -8.58 46.79 -8.86
N ILE A 37 -9.56 46.07 -8.29
CA ILE A 37 -9.67 45.85 -6.86
C ILE A 37 -9.47 44.36 -6.57
N VAL A 38 -8.72 44.05 -5.52
CA VAL A 38 -8.55 42.70 -4.99
C VAL A 38 -8.78 42.72 -3.49
N GLU A 39 -9.53 41.74 -2.99
CA GLU A 39 -9.72 41.55 -1.57
C GLU A 39 -8.50 40.82 -1.00
N ILE A 40 -7.92 41.37 0.07
CA ILE A 40 -6.78 40.77 0.77
C ILE A 40 -7.33 40.01 1.97
N LEU A 41 -7.30 38.68 1.91
CA LEU A 41 -7.58 37.84 3.06
C LEU A 41 -6.47 38.00 4.10
N LYS A 42 -6.84 38.05 5.38
CA LYS A 42 -5.87 38.06 6.49
C LYS A 42 -5.22 36.69 6.69
N GLU A 43 -5.94 35.64 6.33
CA GLU A 43 -5.51 34.25 6.42
C GLU A 43 -4.89 33.80 5.09
N GLY A 44 -4.10 32.72 5.15
CA GLY A 44 -3.48 32.13 3.97
C GLY A 44 -4.48 31.33 3.13
N LEU A 45 -3.95 30.37 2.37
CA LEU A 45 -4.74 29.44 1.57
C LEU A 45 -5.71 28.64 2.45
N GLN A 46 -7.01 28.72 2.15
CA GLN A 46 -8.07 28.08 2.93
C GLN A 46 -8.47 26.74 2.29
N LYS A 47 -8.80 25.77 3.14
CA LYS A 47 -9.33 24.48 2.69
C LYS A 47 -10.81 24.61 2.38
N TYR A 48 -11.24 24.00 1.29
CA TYR A 48 -12.63 23.86 0.93
C TYR A 48 -13.13 22.48 1.36
N THR A 49 -14.20 22.44 2.14
CA THR A 49 -14.83 21.19 2.57
C THR A 49 -15.74 20.67 1.46
N TYR A 50 -15.51 19.44 1.02
CA TYR A 50 -16.35 18.75 0.04
C TYR A 50 -16.92 17.45 0.61
N PRO A 51 -18.24 17.22 0.53
CA PRO A 51 -19.25 18.22 0.12
C PRO A 51 -19.35 19.37 1.15
N PRO A 52 -19.81 20.57 0.74
CA PRO A 52 -19.96 21.71 1.65
C PRO A 52 -21.01 21.44 2.73
N GLU A 53 -20.76 21.91 3.95
CA GLU A 53 -21.60 21.63 5.13
C GLU A 53 -23.01 22.24 5.06
N THR A 54 -23.14 23.40 4.42
CA THR A 54 -24.44 24.07 4.17
C THR A 54 -24.97 23.68 2.79
N THR A 55 -25.95 22.79 2.78
CA THR A 55 -26.64 22.28 1.57
C THR A 55 -27.99 22.96 1.32
N GLU A 56 -28.31 24.03 2.05
CA GLU A 56 -29.65 24.67 2.08
C GLU A 56 -30.18 25.14 0.70
N ASP A 57 -29.31 25.29 -0.31
CA ASP A 57 -29.67 25.78 -1.65
C ASP A 57 -29.69 24.71 -2.76
N PHE A 58 -29.46 23.43 -2.46
CA PHE A 58 -29.31 22.39 -3.49
C PHE A 58 -30.36 21.27 -3.39
N GLU A 59 -31.60 21.56 -3.82
CA GLU A 59 -32.70 20.56 -3.95
C GLU A 59 -32.57 19.66 -5.21
N THR A 60 -31.35 19.27 -5.60
CA THR A 60 -31.12 18.38 -6.75
C THR A 60 -30.43 17.10 -6.33
N GLU A 61 -30.98 15.94 -6.73
CA GLU A 61 -30.25 14.66 -6.69
C GLU A 61 -28.89 14.84 -7.40
N ASN A 62 -27.79 14.48 -6.72
CA ASN A 62 -26.40 14.65 -7.16
C ASN A 62 -25.83 16.08 -7.16
N ALA A 63 -26.25 16.96 -6.25
CA ALA A 63 -25.62 18.27 -6.09
C ALA A 63 -24.08 18.22 -5.92
N PHE A 64 -23.58 17.13 -5.33
CA PHE A 64 -22.16 16.91 -5.05
C PHE A 64 -21.73 15.50 -5.49
N PRO A 65 -21.39 15.30 -6.78
CA PRO A 65 -20.98 14.00 -7.29
C PRO A 65 -19.60 13.59 -6.74
N PRO A 66 -19.30 12.28 -6.58
CA PRO A 66 -17.96 11.84 -6.18
C PRO A 66 -16.87 12.38 -7.12
N ILE A 67 -15.73 12.80 -6.57
CA ILE A 67 -14.62 13.34 -7.37
C ILE A 67 -13.68 12.22 -7.78
N GLU A 68 -13.43 12.11 -9.09
CA GLU A 68 -12.46 11.18 -9.64
C GLU A 68 -11.02 11.67 -9.39
N VAL A 69 -10.21 10.78 -8.82
CA VAL A 69 -8.80 10.99 -8.53
C VAL A 69 -8.01 9.93 -9.27
N THR A 70 -6.93 10.36 -9.93
CA THR A 70 -5.94 9.45 -10.54
C THR A 70 -4.58 9.68 -9.90
N LEU A 71 -3.99 8.62 -9.37
CA LEU A 71 -2.67 8.62 -8.71
C LEU A 71 -1.70 7.72 -9.47
N GLU A 72 -0.43 8.13 -9.51
CA GLU A 72 0.67 7.27 -9.93
C GLU A 72 1.24 6.52 -8.72
N VAL A 73 1.29 5.19 -8.83
CA VAL A 73 1.82 4.30 -7.80
C VAL A 73 3.34 4.38 -7.79
N HIS A 74 3.90 4.70 -6.62
CA HIS A 74 5.33 4.87 -6.38
C HIS A 74 6.17 3.73 -6.96
N GLU A 75 7.29 4.05 -7.62
CA GLU A 75 8.05 3.12 -8.47
C GLU A 75 8.53 1.84 -7.77
N ASN A 76 8.84 1.95 -6.47
CA ASN A 76 9.36 0.85 -5.65
C ASN A 76 8.31 -0.13 -5.14
N VAL A 77 7.02 0.18 -5.31
CA VAL A 77 5.94 -0.63 -4.77
C VAL A 77 5.47 -1.64 -5.80
N ILE A 78 5.33 -2.88 -5.34
CA ILE A 78 4.80 -3.99 -6.14
C ILE A 78 3.47 -4.42 -5.52
N PHE A 79 2.42 -4.37 -6.33
CA PHE A 79 1.14 -5.00 -6.04
C PHE A 79 1.02 -6.29 -6.86
N PHE A 80 0.68 -7.40 -6.21
CA PHE A 80 0.46 -8.72 -6.82
C PHE A 80 -0.97 -8.92 -7.28
N GLU A 81 -1.90 -8.21 -6.65
CA GLU A 81 -3.31 -8.10 -7.03
C GLU A 81 -3.67 -6.62 -7.22
N ASN A 82 -4.91 -6.34 -7.63
CA ASN A 82 -5.36 -4.96 -7.70
C ASN A 82 -5.33 -4.33 -6.29
N PRO A 83 -4.64 -3.19 -6.10
CA PRO A 83 -4.61 -2.51 -4.81
C PRO A 83 -6.01 -2.08 -4.39
N MET A 84 -6.29 -2.13 -3.09
CA MET A 84 -7.47 -1.48 -2.53
C MET A 84 -7.12 -0.06 -2.11
N VAL A 85 -8.04 0.87 -2.34
CA VAL A 85 -7.94 2.25 -1.85
C VAL A 85 -8.69 2.34 -0.54
N VAL A 86 -8.10 3.01 0.44
CA VAL A 86 -8.74 3.25 1.75
C VAL A 86 -8.53 4.68 2.19
N ARG A 87 -9.53 5.22 2.90
CA ARG A 87 -9.51 6.59 3.45
C ARG A 87 -9.34 6.56 4.95
N TRP A 88 -8.71 7.60 5.49
CA TRP A 88 -8.54 7.75 6.93
C TRP A 88 -9.82 8.30 7.58
N ASP A 89 -10.32 7.62 8.59
CA ASP A 89 -11.34 8.13 9.50
C ASP A 89 -10.66 8.83 10.68
N ALA A 90 -10.77 10.16 10.73
CA ALA A 90 -10.16 10.96 11.78
C ALA A 90 -10.83 10.77 13.15
N GLU A 91 -12.14 10.49 13.18
CA GLU A 91 -12.91 10.29 14.42
C GLU A 91 -12.63 8.90 14.99
N GLY A 92 -12.77 7.87 14.15
CA GLY A 92 -12.50 6.47 14.51
C GLY A 92 -11.01 6.15 14.67
N LYS A 93 -10.12 6.95 14.08
CA LYS A 93 -8.66 6.73 14.01
C LYS A 93 -8.28 5.40 13.36
N HIS A 94 -8.94 5.05 12.27
CA HIS A 94 -8.66 3.85 11.49
C HIS A 94 -8.88 4.07 10.00
N TRP A 95 -8.36 3.15 9.20
CA TRP A 95 -8.61 3.13 7.75
C TRP A 95 -9.97 2.51 7.45
N ARG A 96 -10.64 3.04 6.42
CA ARG A 96 -11.95 2.55 5.96
C ARG A 96 -12.03 2.42 4.44
N THR A 97 -12.93 1.55 3.99
CA THR A 97 -13.20 1.28 2.57
C THR A 97 -14.42 2.00 2.01
N ASP A 98 -15.21 2.67 2.85
CA ASP A 98 -16.39 3.42 2.42
C ASP A 98 -16.04 4.78 1.81
N GLY A 99 -17.00 5.40 1.12
CA GLY A 99 -16.79 6.69 0.45
C GLY A 99 -15.85 6.64 -0.75
N ILE A 100 -15.55 5.43 -1.24
CA ILE A 100 -14.67 5.14 -2.36
C ILE A 100 -15.43 4.26 -3.36
N SER A 101 -15.39 4.62 -4.64
CA SER A 101 -16.03 3.85 -5.71
C SER A 101 -15.22 3.89 -7.01
N ASN A 102 -15.66 3.13 -8.02
CA ASN A 102 -15.07 3.11 -9.37
C ASN A 102 -13.55 2.86 -9.42
N VAL A 103 -13.03 2.04 -8.50
CA VAL A 103 -11.59 1.74 -8.43
C VAL A 103 -11.15 0.95 -9.66
N SER A 104 -10.17 1.49 -10.38
CA SER A 104 -9.55 0.88 -11.55
C SER A 104 -8.04 1.04 -11.46
N TYR A 105 -7.30 -0.07 -11.59
CA TYR A 105 -5.85 -0.06 -11.62
C TYR A 105 -5.34 -0.51 -12.98
N LYS A 106 -4.38 0.24 -13.53
CA LYS A 106 -3.67 -0.07 -14.76
C LYS A 106 -2.21 -0.42 -14.44
N PRO A 107 -1.86 -1.70 -14.23
CA PRO A 107 -0.53 -2.12 -13.78
C PRO A 107 0.62 -1.77 -14.74
N ASN A 108 0.34 -1.54 -16.03
CA ASN A 108 1.36 -1.18 -17.02
C ASN A 108 1.69 0.32 -16.99
N GLU A 109 0.70 1.15 -16.65
CA GLU A 109 0.85 2.61 -16.52
C GLU A 109 1.16 3.02 -15.08
N ARG A 110 1.02 2.10 -14.11
CA ARG A 110 1.08 2.35 -12.66
C ARG A 110 0.08 3.40 -12.19
N LEU A 111 -1.02 3.58 -12.93
CA LEU A 111 -2.07 4.52 -12.60
C LEU A 111 -3.23 3.81 -11.92
N ILE A 112 -3.65 4.35 -10.79
CA ILE A 112 -4.88 3.96 -10.11
C ILE A 112 -5.86 5.12 -10.15
N THR A 113 -7.07 4.85 -10.61
CA THR A 113 -8.18 5.81 -10.68
C THR A 113 -9.31 5.35 -9.78
N PHE A 114 -9.91 6.26 -9.02
CA PHE A 114 -11.02 5.98 -8.11
C PHE A 114 -11.82 7.25 -7.85
N SER A 115 -13.07 7.11 -7.42
CA SER A 115 -13.93 8.22 -7.02
C SER A 115 -13.99 8.35 -5.50
N LEU A 116 -13.92 9.58 -4.98
CA LEU A 116 -14.04 9.90 -3.55
C LEU A 116 -15.28 10.75 -3.26
N ASP A 117 -16.02 10.37 -2.23
CA ASP A 117 -17.14 11.14 -1.73
C ASP A 117 -16.69 12.30 -0.83
N THR A 118 -15.60 12.08 -0.08
CA THR A 118 -15.00 13.06 0.85
C THR A 118 -13.49 13.07 0.72
N PHE A 119 -12.89 14.24 0.96
CA PHE A 119 -11.45 14.45 0.85
C PHE A 119 -10.74 14.22 2.17
N GLY A 120 -9.51 13.75 2.10
CA GLY A 120 -8.68 13.47 3.26
C GLY A 120 -7.49 12.59 2.92
N PRO A 121 -6.80 12.06 3.95
CA PRO A 121 -5.72 11.11 3.75
C PRO A 121 -6.24 9.81 3.14
N VAL A 122 -5.62 9.35 2.07
CA VAL A 122 -5.88 8.06 1.43
C VAL A 122 -4.58 7.26 1.29
N THR A 123 -4.68 5.94 1.27
CA THR A 123 -3.54 5.07 1.01
C THR A 123 -3.97 3.85 0.21
N LEU A 124 -2.99 3.14 -0.34
CA LEU A 124 -3.19 1.91 -1.07
C LEU A 124 -2.78 0.74 -0.16
N ILE A 125 -3.61 -0.30 -0.13
CA ILE A 125 -3.35 -1.48 0.69
C ILE A 125 -3.37 -2.75 -0.15
N GLN A 126 -2.72 -3.78 0.39
CA GLN A 126 -2.73 -5.16 -0.10
C GLN A 126 -2.74 -6.11 1.09
N ASP A 127 -3.24 -7.33 0.88
CA ASP A 127 -3.08 -8.40 1.86
C ASP A 127 -1.58 -8.60 2.18
N ALA A 128 -1.23 -8.44 3.46
CA ALA A 128 0.14 -8.59 3.94
C ALA A 128 0.65 -10.04 3.81
N HIS A 129 -0.25 -11.00 3.62
CA HIS A 129 0.00 -12.43 3.55
C HIS A 129 -0.17 -13.01 2.16
N ILE A 130 -0.32 -12.18 1.13
CA ILE A 130 -0.53 -12.61 -0.26
C ILE A 130 0.52 -13.61 -0.79
N ASN A 131 1.75 -13.55 -0.25
CA ASN A 131 2.85 -14.45 -0.61
C ASN A 131 2.95 -15.69 0.30
N MET A 132 1.98 -15.91 1.16
CA MET A 132 1.91 -16.99 2.13
C MET A 132 0.62 -17.81 1.95
N PRO A 133 0.66 -19.15 2.06
CA PRO A 133 1.85 -19.96 2.37
C PRO A 133 2.80 -20.06 1.18
N TYR A 134 4.08 -20.30 1.45
CA TYR A 134 5.06 -20.53 0.38
C TYR A 134 4.77 -21.86 -0.33
N GLN A 135 5.04 -21.91 -1.62
CA GLN A 135 4.97 -23.15 -2.40
C GLN A 135 6.19 -24.03 -2.12
N SER A 136 7.37 -23.42 -2.03
CA SER A 136 8.62 -24.08 -1.66
C SER A 136 9.65 -23.06 -1.17
N TRP A 137 10.70 -23.57 -0.52
CA TRP A 137 11.90 -22.80 -0.22
C TRP A 137 13.12 -23.71 -0.34
N GLU A 138 14.25 -23.14 -0.75
CA GLU A 138 15.53 -23.83 -0.92
C GLU A 138 16.65 -22.99 -0.30
N LEU A 139 17.56 -23.64 0.42
CA LEU A 139 18.78 -23.02 0.90
C LEU A 139 19.99 -23.70 0.23
N ARG A 140 20.71 -22.97 -0.62
CA ARG A 140 21.81 -23.51 -1.43
C ARG A 140 23.15 -22.87 -1.07
N PRO A 141 24.17 -23.64 -0.66
CA PRO A 141 25.49 -23.08 -0.37
C PRO A 141 26.11 -22.50 -1.65
N LEU A 142 26.71 -21.32 -1.54
CA LEU A 142 27.44 -20.68 -2.63
C LEU A 142 28.95 -20.71 -2.39
N ASP A 143 29.37 -20.51 -1.14
CA ASP A 143 30.78 -20.41 -0.72
C ASP A 143 30.85 -20.52 0.82
N VAL A 144 32.05 -20.47 1.38
CA VAL A 144 32.27 -20.32 2.83
C VAL A 144 31.54 -19.06 3.33
N ASN A 145 30.64 -19.25 4.30
CA ASN A 145 29.78 -18.22 4.89
C ASN A 145 28.88 -17.48 3.88
N LYS A 146 28.58 -18.08 2.73
CA LYS A 146 27.64 -17.54 1.73
C LYS A 146 26.61 -18.58 1.30
N VAL A 147 25.36 -18.17 1.29
CA VAL A 147 24.24 -19.04 0.95
C VAL A 147 23.18 -18.28 0.17
N LEU A 148 22.49 -18.97 -0.74
CA LEU A 148 21.32 -18.45 -1.43
C LEU A 148 20.06 -19.07 -0.83
N LEU A 149 19.18 -18.23 -0.31
CA LEU A 149 17.82 -18.60 0.04
C LEU A 149 16.90 -18.27 -1.15
N THR A 150 16.24 -19.27 -1.69
CA THR A 150 15.19 -19.11 -2.70
C THR A 150 13.85 -19.38 -2.04
N VAL A 151 12.91 -18.44 -2.11
CA VAL A 151 11.53 -18.61 -1.62
C VAL A 151 10.59 -18.48 -2.81
N THR A 152 9.82 -19.54 -3.07
CA THR A 152 8.84 -19.57 -4.16
C THR A 152 7.44 -19.50 -3.58
N THR A 153 6.69 -18.49 -4.01
CA THR A 153 5.34 -18.16 -3.54
C THR A 153 4.35 -18.26 -4.70
N VAL A 154 3.07 -18.03 -4.43
CA VAL A 154 2.04 -18.05 -5.48
C VAL A 154 2.29 -16.98 -6.55
N PHE A 155 2.86 -15.82 -6.22
CA PHE A 155 3.01 -14.72 -7.18
C PHE A 155 4.46 -14.46 -7.62
N THR A 156 5.43 -14.88 -6.81
CA THR A 156 6.84 -14.54 -7.05
C THR A 156 7.83 -15.59 -6.53
N GLU A 157 8.99 -15.67 -7.19
CA GLU A 157 10.20 -16.31 -6.68
C GLU A 157 11.20 -15.22 -6.25
N ILE A 158 11.59 -15.24 -4.98
CA ILE A 158 12.54 -14.29 -4.39
C ILE A 158 13.84 -15.02 -4.08
N GLN A 159 14.96 -14.46 -4.54
CA GLN A 159 16.30 -14.97 -4.27
C GLN A 159 17.05 -14.00 -3.37
N ILE A 160 17.46 -14.47 -2.20
CA ILE A 160 18.15 -13.70 -1.17
C ILE A 160 19.53 -14.32 -0.97
N GLN A 161 20.59 -13.56 -1.24
CA GLN A 161 21.93 -13.94 -0.83
C GLN A 161 22.15 -13.53 0.60
N ILE A 162 22.68 -14.45 1.39
CA ILE A 162 23.04 -14.24 2.79
C ILE A 162 24.55 -14.46 2.89
N LYS A 163 25.25 -13.46 3.42
CA LYS A 163 26.68 -13.53 3.68
C LYS A 163 26.94 -12.98 5.08
N GLU A 164 27.54 -13.81 5.93
CA GLU A 164 27.80 -13.46 7.34
C GLU A 164 26.52 -12.97 8.05
N ASN A 165 26.43 -11.68 8.38
CA ASN A 165 25.28 -11.04 9.02
C ASN A 165 24.53 -10.08 8.07
N LEU A 166 24.67 -10.24 6.75
CA LEU A 166 24.05 -9.40 5.73
C LEU A 166 23.18 -10.22 4.79
N CYS A 167 22.12 -9.58 4.32
CA CYS A 167 21.19 -10.07 3.31
C CYS A 167 21.20 -9.13 2.11
N MET A 168 21.05 -9.68 0.91
CA MET A 168 20.91 -8.94 -0.33
C MET A 168 19.84 -9.60 -1.19
N LEU A 169 18.92 -8.79 -1.70
CA LEU A 169 17.96 -9.23 -2.71
C LEU A 169 18.72 -9.40 -4.01
N SER A 170 18.85 -10.64 -4.48
CA SER A 170 19.64 -10.96 -5.67
C SER A 170 18.79 -10.95 -6.93
N SER A 171 17.54 -11.40 -6.84
CA SER A 171 16.59 -11.37 -7.93
C SER A 171 15.17 -11.54 -7.41
N VAL A 172 14.22 -10.82 -8.02
CA VAL A 172 12.79 -11.08 -7.92
C VAL A 172 12.24 -11.46 -9.28
N LYS A 173 11.61 -12.63 -9.37
CA LYS A 173 10.85 -13.04 -10.55
C LYS A 173 9.37 -12.95 -10.23
N LEU A 174 8.66 -12.08 -10.92
CA LEU A 174 7.20 -12.08 -10.93
C LEU A 174 6.74 -13.04 -12.03
N LYS A 175 5.65 -13.77 -11.82
CA LYS A 175 5.15 -14.76 -12.80
C LYS A 175 5.04 -14.22 -14.23
N ASP A 176 4.70 -12.94 -14.38
CA ASP A 176 4.39 -12.34 -15.69
C ASP A 176 5.27 -11.13 -16.09
N LYS A 177 6.24 -10.73 -15.25
CA LYS A 177 7.06 -9.52 -15.51
C LYS A 177 8.48 -9.67 -14.97
N LYS A 178 9.48 -9.21 -15.74
CA LYS A 178 10.79 -8.86 -15.18
C LYS A 178 10.66 -7.50 -14.52
N HIS A 179 10.61 -7.47 -13.20
CA HIS A 179 10.64 -6.23 -12.44
C HIS A 179 12.03 -6.05 -11.86
N ILE A 180 12.69 -4.95 -12.21
CA ILE A 180 13.95 -4.57 -11.56
C ILE A 180 13.54 -3.79 -10.32
N SER A 181 13.68 -4.40 -9.14
CA SER A 181 13.48 -3.66 -7.89
C SER A 181 14.73 -2.81 -7.62
N ILE A 182 14.56 -1.56 -7.18
CA ILE A 182 15.68 -0.72 -6.69
C ILE A 182 16.42 -1.39 -5.53
N LEU A 183 15.77 -2.34 -4.85
CA LEU A 183 16.36 -3.11 -3.76
C LEU A 183 17.39 -4.16 -4.21
N GLU A 184 17.38 -4.55 -5.49
CA GLU A 184 18.30 -5.58 -6.00
C GLU A 184 19.77 -5.12 -5.89
N GLY A 185 20.64 -6.01 -5.41
CA GLY A 185 22.07 -5.74 -5.31
C GLY A 185 22.54 -4.98 -4.07
N THR A 186 21.62 -4.52 -3.21
CA THR A 186 21.98 -3.79 -1.98
C THR A 186 22.14 -4.72 -0.79
N TRP A 187 23.31 -4.71 -0.15
CA TRP A 187 23.56 -5.44 1.09
C TRP A 187 23.04 -4.68 2.31
N MET A 188 22.27 -5.35 3.15
CA MET A 188 21.66 -4.77 4.35
C MET A 188 21.78 -5.76 5.51
N THR A 189 21.72 -5.27 6.75
CA THR A 189 21.49 -6.16 7.89
C THR A 189 20.05 -6.71 7.85
N PRO A 190 19.75 -7.84 8.52
CA PRO A 190 18.47 -8.53 8.35
C PRO A 190 17.23 -7.68 8.65
N ILE A 191 17.29 -6.81 9.65
CA ILE A 191 16.14 -6.00 10.06
C ILE A 191 15.80 -4.92 9.01
N PRO A 192 16.72 -4.03 8.59
CA PRO A 192 16.49 -3.13 7.46
C PRO A 192 16.08 -3.85 6.18
N PHE A 193 16.68 -5.00 5.89
CA PHE A 193 16.34 -5.81 4.73
C PHE A 193 14.87 -6.25 4.73
N ILE A 194 14.38 -6.74 5.87
CA ILE A 194 12.97 -7.14 6.05
C ILE A 194 12.04 -5.93 5.87
N ILE A 195 12.39 -4.78 6.45
CA ILE A 195 11.58 -3.55 6.35
C ILE A 195 11.51 -3.11 4.89
N ALA A 196 12.65 -3.01 4.20
CA ALA A 196 12.72 -2.60 2.80
C ALA A 196 11.89 -3.52 1.89
N LEU A 197 11.98 -4.85 2.08
CA LEU A 197 11.15 -5.80 1.32
C LEU A 197 9.66 -5.60 1.59
N LYS A 198 9.26 -5.37 2.85
CA LYS A 198 7.85 -5.12 3.19
C LYS A 198 7.33 -3.81 2.58
N GLU A 199 8.10 -2.74 2.63
CA GLU A 199 7.75 -1.43 2.05
C GLU A 199 7.62 -1.49 0.52
N ALA A 200 8.38 -2.36 -0.14
CA ALA A 200 8.27 -2.63 -1.57
C ALA A 200 7.08 -3.57 -1.93
N GLY A 201 6.32 -4.05 -0.96
CA GLY A 201 5.24 -5.02 -1.16
C GLY A 201 5.68 -6.48 -1.20
N LEU A 202 6.99 -6.76 -1.15
CA LEU A 202 7.58 -8.11 -1.17
C LEU A 202 7.57 -8.77 0.22
N ASN A 203 6.42 -8.75 0.90
CA ASN A 203 6.32 -9.36 2.23
C ASN A 203 6.30 -10.88 2.14
N ILE A 204 7.38 -11.51 2.55
CA ILE A 204 7.47 -12.97 2.78
C ILE A 204 7.68 -13.29 4.25
N PHE A 205 7.45 -12.37 5.19
CA PHE A 205 7.80 -12.58 6.60
C PHE A 205 6.54 -12.69 7.45
N PRO A 206 6.24 -13.87 8.01
CA PRO A 206 5.12 -14.05 8.90
C PRO A 206 5.23 -13.13 10.12
N THR A 207 4.09 -12.66 10.60
CA THR A 207 3.93 -11.91 11.84
C THR A 207 3.27 -12.78 12.90
N ARG A 208 3.15 -12.24 14.13
CA ARG A 208 2.48 -12.91 15.25
C ARG A 208 1.06 -13.41 14.90
N TYR A 209 0.35 -12.67 14.05
CA TYR A 209 -1.06 -12.91 13.73
C TYR A 209 -1.29 -13.57 12.37
N SER A 210 -0.23 -13.88 11.61
CA SER A 210 -0.36 -14.48 10.27
C SER A 210 -1.14 -15.78 10.23
N HIS A 211 -1.15 -16.53 11.33
CA HIS A 211 -1.91 -17.77 11.46
C HIS A 211 -3.44 -17.60 11.38
N PHE A 212 -3.96 -16.39 11.54
CA PHE A 212 -5.38 -16.10 11.34
C PHE A 212 -5.74 -15.88 9.87
N TYR A 213 -4.77 -15.53 9.03
CA TYR A 213 -4.99 -15.13 7.63
C TYR A 213 -4.40 -16.11 6.62
N VAL A 214 -3.54 -17.03 7.07
CA VAL A 214 -2.85 -18.01 6.22
C VAL A 214 -3.24 -19.42 6.64
N VAL A 215 -3.49 -20.28 5.66
CA VAL A 215 -3.70 -21.71 5.90
C VAL A 215 -2.41 -22.33 6.47
N ILE A 216 -2.50 -22.90 7.67
CA ILE A 216 -1.39 -23.60 8.32
C ILE A 216 -1.59 -25.10 8.22
N ASN A 217 -0.58 -25.79 7.69
CA ASN A 217 -0.44 -27.22 7.85
C ASN A 217 0.25 -27.52 9.18
N ASN A 218 -0.54 -27.87 10.20
CA ASN A 218 0.00 -28.21 11.52
C ASN A 218 0.88 -29.45 11.42
N LYS A 219 2.11 -29.36 11.94
CA LYS A 219 2.99 -30.52 12.05
C LYS A 219 2.38 -31.53 13.04
N VAL A 220 2.50 -32.81 12.71
CA VAL A 220 2.13 -33.89 13.64
C VAL A 220 3.25 -34.02 14.70
N PRO A 221 2.98 -33.76 15.99
CA PRO A 221 4.03 -33.68 17.02
C PRO A 221 4.90 -34.93 17.11
N LEU A 222 4.29 -36.12 16.94
CA LEU A 222 5.01 -37.40 16.99
C LEU A 222 5.99 -37.57 15.82
N VAL A 223 5.67 -37.04 14.64
CA VAL A 223 6.55 -37.10 13.45
C VAL A 223 7.71 -36.13 13.64
N GLU A 224 7.43 -34.94 14.17
CA GLU A 224 8.45 -33.93 14.45
C GLU A 224 9.49 -34.42 15.46
N VAL A 225 9.06 -35.00 16.59
CA VAL A 225 9.97 -35.56 17.60
C VAL A 225 10.82 -36.70 17.02
N LYS A 226 10.28 -37.52 16.12
CA LYS A 226 11.05 -38.60 15.47
C LYS A 226 12.08 -38.04 14.48
N ALA A 227 11.74 -37.02 13.70
CA ALA A 227 12.64 -36.40 12.74
C ALA A 227 13.85 -35.70 13.41
N TYR A 228 13.65 -35.05 14.57
CA TYR A 228 14.74 -34.40 15.31
C TYR A 228 15.67 -35.36 16.07
N ARG A 229 15.31 -36.64 16.17
CA ARG A 229 16.09 -37.66 16.88
C ARG A 229 16.94 -38.55 15.96
N GLN A 230 16.86 -38.35 14.64
CA GLN A 230 17.74 -39.00 13.66
C GLN A 230 19.01 -38.19 13.47
#